data_AF-A0A3B8UKH8-F1
#
_entry.id   AF-A0A3B8UKH8-F1
#
_cell.length_a   1.000
_cell.length_b   1.000
_cell.length_c   1.000
_cell.angle_alpha   90.00
_cell.angle_beta   90.00
_cell.angle_gamma   90.00
#
_symmetry.space_group_name_H-M   'P 1'
#
loop_
_entity.id
_entity.type
_entity.pdbx_description
1 polymer ?
#
loop_
_entity_poly.entity_id
_entity_poly.type
_entity_poly.pdbx_seq_one_letter_code
_entity_poly.pdbx_strand_id
1 'polypeptide(L)'
;IIGRIYPIFGICLIIMALGVAIGIFTHSEYQIPEIWSNFTNMHPKATPIWSVMFITVACGAISGFHATQSPLMARCMKSEKQGHFVFYGAMVAEGVIALIWAAAGCSIYEVTDGLSTGLSAILANGQSAAIYDVCSKTMGGVGVALAMIGVIVCPITSGDTAFRSARLTLADWFGIDQGKFTKRLILCVPLLAVGAFVGHLDYTIIWRYFSWTNQTLAMIVLWTASMFLFKEKKNYWITAVPATFMSAVSMTYFFYAKECLNLGTKVAYPVGIIIAAVFFGIFMYATRKQTKAAN
;
A
#
# COMPACT_ATOMS: atom_id res chain seq x y z
N ILE A 1 8.79 24.75 1.97
CA ILE A 1 8.56 25.07 0.54
C ILE A 1 7.65 24.02 -0.09
N ILE A 2 8.09 22.75 -0.14
CA ILE A 2 7.36 21.68 -0.84
C ILE A 2 5.95 21.39 -0.27
N GLY A 3 5.76 21.47 1.05
CA GLY A 3 4.46 21.26 1.69
C GLY A 3 3.36 22.27 1.31
N ARG A 4 3.70 23.41 0.70
CA ARG A 4 2.70 24.36 0.15
C ARG A 4 2.21 23.94 -1.24
N ILE A 5 2.96 23.09 -1.94
CA ILE A 5 2.69 22.64 -3.30
C ILE A 5 1.99 21.27 -3.29
N TYR A 6 2.21 20.46 -2.24
CA TYR A 6 1.57 19.14 -2.06
C TYR A 6 0.03 19.13 -2.26
N PRO A 7 -0.74 20.12 -1.79
CA PRO A 7 -2.19 20.13 -2.03
C PRO A 7 -2.55 20.20 -3.52
N ILE A 8 -1.76 20.91 -4.33
CA ILE A 8 -1.98 21.04 -5.78
C ILE A 8 -1.83 19.65 -6.43
N PHE A 9 -0.81 18.89 -6.03
CA PHE A 9 -0.58 17.54 -6.55
C PHE A 9 -1.67 16.56 -6.14
N GLY A 10 -2.17 16.67 -4.91
CA GLY A 10 -3.34 15.91 -4.46
C GLY A 10 -4.57 16.19 -5.32
N ILE A 11 -4.83 17.47 -5.65
CA ILE A 11 -5.92 17.86 -6.54
C ILE A 11 -5.71 17.28 -7.95
N CYS A 12 -4.49 17.34 -8.51
CA CYS A 12 -4.18 16.73 -9.80
C CYS A 12 -4.45 15.22 -9.81
N LEU A 13 -4.09 14.49 -8.75
CA LEU A 13 -4.36 13.05 -8.62
C LEU A 13 -5.87 12.76 -8.60
N ILE A 14 -6.65 13.58 -7.88
CA ILE A 14 -8.12 13.44 -7.83
C ILE A 14 -8.74 13.72 -9.20
N ILE A 15 -8.34 14.81 -9.87
CA ILE A 15 -8.83 15.16 -11.21
C ILE A 15 -8.52 14.04 -12.19
N MET A 16 -7.31 13.48 -12.13
CA MET A 16 -6.90 12.36 -12.98
C MET A 16 -7.74 11.11 -12.71
N ALA A 17 -7.95 10.73 -11.45
CA ALA A 17 -8.80 9.58 -11.11
C ALA A 17 -10.25 9.78 -11.58
N LEU A 18 -10.82 10.97 -11.37
CA LEU A 18 -12.16 11.28 -11.84
C LEU A 18 -12.25 11.27 -13.37
N GLY A 19 -11.24 11.80 -14.07
CA GLY A 19 -11.19 11.78 -15.52
C GLY A 19 -11.08 10.37 -16.09
N VAL A 20 -10.30 9.49 -15.47
CA VAL A 20 -10.25 8.06 -15.80
C VAL A 20 -11.62 7.41 -15.58
N ALA A 21 -12.25 7.65 -14.43
CA ALA A 21 -13.58 7.11 -14.13
C ALA A 21 -14.62 7.55 -15.17
N ILE A 22 -14.68 8.84 -15.49
CA ILE A 22 -15.59 9.36 -16.52
C ILE A 22 -15.27 8.72 -17.87
N GLY A 23 -14.00 8.66 -18.26
CA GLY A 23 -13.59 8.10 -19.54
C GLY A 23 -13.96 6.63 -19.71
N ILE A 24 -13.93 5.83 -18.64
CA ILE A 24 -14.40 4.43 -18.68
C ILE A 24 -15.90 4.38 -18.99
N PHE A 25 -16.72 5.26 -18.40
CA PHE A 25 -18.17 5.24 -18.62
C PHE A 25 -18.63 5.94 -19.91
N THR A 26 -17.82 6.81 -20.51
CA THR A 26 -18.20 7.53 -21.74
C THR A 26 -17.77 6.82 -23.02
N HIS A 27 -16.79 5.92 -22.96
CA HIS A 27 -16.33 5.13 -24.12
C HIS A 27 -17.02 3.77 -24.10
N SER A 28 -17.96 3.57 -25.03
CA SER A 28 -18.79 2.36 -25.12
C SER A 28 -18.01 1.05 -25.30
N GLU A 29 -16.79 1.15 -25.83
CA GLU A 29 -15.86 0.05 -26.05
C GLU A 29 -15.21 -0.48 -24.76
N TYR A 30 -15.18 0.33 -23.69
CA TYR A 30 -14.64 -0.11 -22.40
C TYR A 30 -15.76 -0.77 -21.59
N GLN A 31 -15.61 -2.07 -21.35
CA GLN A 31 -16.58 -2.86 -20.61
C GLN A 31 -15.95 -3.34 -19.32
N ILE A 32 -16.47 -2.89 -18.18
CA ILE A 32 -16.04 -3.40 -16.88
C ILE A 32 -16.51 -4.85 -16.77
N PRO A 33 -15.61 -5.82 -16.56
CA PRO A 33 -16.00 -7.22 -16.47
C PRO A 33 -16.97 -7.44 -15.30
N GLU A 34 -18.16 -7.96 -15.60
CA GLU A 34 -19.17 -8.28 -14.59
C GLU A 34 -18.69 -9.39 -13.66
N ILE A 35 -18.91 -9.23 -12.36
CA ILE A 35 -18.40 -10.16 -11.34
C ILE A 35 -18.93 -11.57 -11.57
N TRP A 36 -20.23 -11.71 -11.89
CA TRP A 36 -20.89 -13.01 -12.00
C TRP A 36 -20.34 -13.88 -13.12
N SER A 37 -19.88 -13.27 -14.22
CA SER A 37 -19.28 -13.97 -15.37
C SER A 37 -17.75 -14.05 -15.29
N ASN A 38 -17.12 -13.22 -14.46
CA ASN A 38 -15.67 -13.10 -14.37
C ASN A 38 -15.10 -13.38 -12.97
N PHE A 39 -15.83 -14.14 -12.14
CA PHE A 39 -15.35 -14.55 -10.81
C PHE A 39 -14.32 -15.69 -10.89
N THR A 40 -13.27 -15.49 -11.69
CA THR A 40 -12.19 -16.44 -11.92
C THR A 40 -10.84 -15.72 -11.93
N ASN A 41 -9.75 -16.48 -11.97
CA ASN A 41 -8.41 -15.90 -12.05
C ASN A 41 -8.09 -15.47 -13.48
N MET A 42 -8.21 -14.18 -13.76
CA MET A 42 -7.91 -13.60 -15.08
C MET A 42 -6.42 -13.31 -15.30
N HIS A 43 -5.53 -13.61 -14.35
CA HIS A 43 -4.11 -13.36 -14.51
C HIS A 43 -3.49 -14.40 -15.49
N PRO A 44 -2.78 -14.01 -16.57
CA PRO A 44 -2.31 -14.96 -17.58
C PRO A 44 -1.39 -16.09 -17.09
N LYS A 45 -0.68 -15.86 -15.97
CA LYS A 45 0.16 -16.88 -15.31
C LYS A 45 -0.56 -17.66 -14.20
N ALA A 46 -1.88 -17.50 -14.07
CA ALA A 46 -2.70 -18.06 -13.00
C ALA A 46 -2.10 -17.84 -11.60
N THR A 47 -1.52 -16.65 -11.35
CA THR A 47 -0.90 -16.37 -10.06
C THR A 47 -1.97 -16.43 -8.98
N PRO A 48 -1.69 -17.03 -7.81
CA PRO A 48 -2.69 -17.20 -6.78
C PRO A 48 -3.27 -15.86 -6.34
N ILE A 49 -4.59 -15.70 -6.43
CA ILE A 49 -5.27 -14.45 -6.04
C ILE A 49 -5.05 -14.19 -4.55
N TRP A 50 -5.23 -15.25 -3.75
CA TRP A 50 -5.05 -15.21 -2.30
C TRP A 50 -3.58 -14.97 -1.94
N SER A 51 -3.36 -13.97 -1.09
CA SER A 51 -2.11 -13.27 -0.78
C SER A 51 -1.59 -12.30 -1.85
N VAL A 52 -1.41 -12.71 -3.12
CA VAL A 52 -0.77 -11.84 -4.13
C VAL A 52 -1.59 -10.57 -4.36
N MET A 53 -2.92 -10.66 -4.44
CA MET A 53 -3.79 -9.49 -4.62
C MET A 53 -3.60 -8.44 -3.52
N PHE A 54 -3.55 -8.86 -2.25
CA PHE A 54 -3.40 -7.95 -1.10
C PHE A 54 -1.99 -7.36 -1.00
N ILE A 55 -0.98 -8.09 -1.45
CA ILE A 55 0.39 -7.58 -1.55
C ILE A 55 0.52 -6.60 -2.74
N THR A 56 -0.12 -6.88 -3.87
CA THR A 56 -0.08 -6.01 -5.05
C THR A 56 -0.85 -4.71 -4.82
N VAL A 57 -2.08 -4.77 -4.30
CA VAL A 57 -2.94 -3.60 -4.01
C VAL A 57 -2.66 -3.07 -2.60
N ALA A 58 -1.39 -2.97 -2.23
CA ALA A 58 -1.05 -2.80 -0.82
C ALA A 58 -1.57 -1.48 -0.23
N CYS A 59 -1.13 -0.34 -0.78
CA CYS A 59 -1.50 0.97 -0.25
C CYS A 59 -3.01 1.25 -0.33
N GLY A 60 -3.74 0.64 -1.28
CA GLY A 60 -5.18 0.80 -1.42
C GLY A 60 -6.02 -0.10 -0.51
N ALA A 61 -5.49 -1.26 -0.06
CA ALA A 61 -6.17 -2.16 0.86
C ALA A 61 -5.88 -1.82 2.32
N ILE A 62 -4.60 -1.78 2.69
CA ILE A 62 -4.11 -1.36 4.01
C ILE A 62 -2.60 -1.10 3.94
N SER A 63 -2.12 -0.03 4.60
CA SER A 63 -0.74 0.44 4.41
C SER A 63 0.05 0.57 5.72
N GLY A 64 1.12 -0.21 5.83
CA GLY A 64 2.13 -0.05 6.89
C GLY A 64 3.02 1.17 6.66
N PHE A 65 3.20 1.60 5.42
CA PHE A 65 3.95 2.80 5.07
C PHE A 65 3.26 4.06 5.62
N HIS A 66 1.93 4.14 5.53
CA HIS A 66 1.19 5.21 6.20
C HIS A 66 1.34 5.17 7.73
N ALA A 67 1.50 3.97 8.31
CA ALA A 67 1.78 3.85 9.73
C ALA A 67 3.16 4.42 10.13
N THR A 68 4.21 4.29 9.30
CA THR A 68 5.52 4.92 9.58
C THR A 68 5.48 6.45 9.50
N GLN A 69 4.54 7.00 8.73
CA GLN A 69 4.37 8.44 8.56
C GLN A 69 3.39 9.05 9.56
N SER A 70 2.55 8.23 10.19
CA SER A 70 1.52 8.70 11.13
C SER A 70 2.07 9.52 12.30
N PRO A 71 3.23 9.21 12.91
CA PRO A 71 3.82 10.05 13.97
C PRO A 71 4.20 11.45 13.50
N LEU A 72 4.68 11.58 12.25
CA LEU A 72 4.99 12.89 11.64
C LEU A 72 3.74 13.74 11.50
N MET A 73 2.65 13.13 11.03
CA MET A 73 1.37 13.82 10.84
C MET A 73 0.71 14.16 12.17
N ALA A 74 0.72 13.25 13.14
CA ALA A 74 0.15 13.45 14.46
C ALA A 74 0.77 14.66 15.19
N ARG A 75 2.08 14.89 15.06
CA ARG A 75 2.78 16.06 15.64
C ARG A 75 2.37 17.39 15.00
N CYS A 76 1.78 17.38 13.80
CA CYS A 76 1.30 18.57 13.11
C CYS A 76 -0.19 18.85 13.36
N MET A 77 -0.92 17.92 13.97
CA MET A 77 -2.34 18.09 14.27
C MET A 77 -2.53 18.96 15.52
N LYS A 78 -3.54 19.84 15.47
CA LYS A 78 -3.86 20.73 16.61
C LYS A 78 -4.87 20.10 17.57
N SER A 79 -5.61 19.09 17.12
CA SER A 79 -6.65 18.42 17.91
C SER A 79 -6.87 17.00 17.40
N GLU A 80 -7.14 16.07 18.30
CA GLU A 80 -7.53 14.70 17.96
C GLU A 80 -8.80 14.63 17.12
N LYS A 81 -9.70 15.62 17.20
CA LYS A 81 -10.91 15.70 16.36
C LYS A 81 -10.58 15.71 14.86
N GLN A 82 -9.37 16.16 14.49
CA GLN A 82 -8.91 16.15 13.10
C GLN A 82 -8.49 14.75 12.63
N GLY A 83 -8.27 13.79 13.54
CA GLY A 83 -7.71 12.48 13.22
C GLY A 83 -8.59 11.66 12.28
N HIS A 84 -9.92 11.75 12.40
CA HIS A 84 -10.82 11.07 11.49
C HIS A 84 -10.68 11.58 10.06
N PHE A 85 -10.64 12.90 9.86
CA PHE A 85 -10.45 13.47 8.52
C PHE A 85 -9.05 13.18 7.95
N VAL A 86 -8.00 13.36 8.76
CA VAL A 86 -6.61 13.26 8.31
C VAL A 86 -6.18 11.82 8.03
N PHE A 87 -6.55 10.87 8.88
CA PHE A 87 -6.12 9.47 8.73
C PHE A 87 -7.17 8.63 8.01
N TYR A 88 -8.39 8.57 8.55
CA TYR A 88 -9.44 7.72 7.97
C TYR A 88 -9.93 8.27 6.63
N GLY A 89 -10.19 9.58 6.54
CA GLY A 89 -10.61 10.22 5.28
C GLY A 89 -9.61 10.05 4.15
N ALA A 90 -8.30 10.18 4.43
CA ALA A 90 -7.25 9.96 3.44
C ALA A 90 -7.21 8.50 2.94
N MET A 91 -7.26 7.51 3.84
CA MET A 91 -7.27 6.09 3.44
C MET A 91 -8.50 5.73 2.60
N VAL A 92 -9.68 6.27 2.94
CA VAL A 92 -10.90 6.05 2.14
C VAL A 92 -10.75 6.64 0.73
N ALA A 93 -10.21 7.86 0.62
CA ALA A 93 -9.99 8.49 -0.68
C ALA A 93 -9.00 7.70 -1.56
N GLU A 94 -7.90 7.21 -0.98
CA GLU A 94 -6.95 6.34 -1.68
C GLU A 94 -7.59 5.01 -2.11
N GLY A 95 -8.43 4.41 -1.28
CA GLY A 95 -9.19 3.22 -1.63
C GLY A 95 -10.10 3.43 -2.85
N VAL A 96 -10.83 4.55 -2.89
CA VAL A 96 -11.67 4.91 -4.06
C VAL A 96 -10.82 5.10 -5.31
N ILE A 97 -9.69 5.80 -5.20
CA ILE A 97 -8.76 5.98 -6.34
C ILE A 97 -8.26 4.61 -6.82
N ALA A 98 -7.84 3.73 -5.91
CA ALA A 98 -7.36 2.39 -6.26
C ALA A 98 -8.42 1.55 -7.00
N LEU A 99 -9.69 1.64 -6.58
CA LEU A 99 -10.79 0.96 -7.24
C LEU A 99 -11.03 1.49 -8.67
N ILE A 100 -10.92 2.80 -8.88
CA ILE A 100 -11.03 3.39 -10.23
C ILE A 100 -9.92 2.85 -11.15
N TRP A 101 -8.67 2.81 -10.66
CA TRP A 101 -7.54 2.28 -11.43
C TRP A 101 -7.65 0.78 -11.70
N ALA A 102 -8.15 0.02 -10.73
CA ALA A 102 -8.45 -1.40 -10.93
C ALA A 102 -9.53 -1.60 -12.00
N ALA A 103 -10.61 -0.81 -11.96
CA ALA A 103 -11.66 -0.84 -12.99
C ALA A 103 -11.08 -0.50 -14.38
N ALA A 104 -10.25 0.54 -14.48
CA ALA A 104 -9.59 0.92 -15.72
C ALA A 104 -8.73 -0.21 -16.30
N GLY A 105 -7.92 -0.86 -15.46
CA GLY A 105 -7.07 -1.98 -15.85
C GLY A 105 -7.87 -3.20 -16.32
N CYS A 106 -9.07 -3.40 -15.78
CA CYS A 106 -9.95 -4.50 -16.18
C CYS A 106 -10.80 -4.19 -17.42
N SER A 107 -11.09 -2.91 -17.71
CA SER A 107 -12.06 -2.53 -18.76
C SER A 107 -11.43 -2.12 -20.10
N ILE A 108 -10.20 -1.60 -20.09
CA ILE A 108 -9.57 -0.98 -21.27
C ILE A 108 -8.81 -1.99 -22.14
N TYR A 109 -8.35 -3.08 -21.53
CA TYR A 109 -7.43 -4.01 -22.15
C TYR A 109 -8.11 -5.28 -22.65
N GLU A 110 -7.57 -5.85 -23.72
CA GLU A 110 -8.04 -7.10 -24.30
C GLU A 110 -7.93 -8.27 -23.31
N VAL A 111 -8.97 -9.10 -23.30
CA VAL A 111 -9.05 -10.36 -22.59
C VAL A 111 -9.13 -11.48 -23.61
N THR A 112 -8.10 -12.33 -23.67
CA THR A 112 -8.04 -13.50 -24.56
C THR A 112 -8.22 -14.75 -23.72
N ASP A 113 -9.16 -15.63 -24.08
CA ASP A 113 -9.48 -16.86 -23.35
C ASP A 113 -9.77 -16.66 -21.85
N GLY A 114 -10.40 -15.52 -21.50
CA GLY A 114 -10.70 -15.15 -20.11
C GLY A 114 -9.49 -14.63 -19.31
N LEU A 115 -8.34 -14.39 -19.96
CA LEU A 115 -7.12 -13.89 -19.33
C LEU A 115 -6.79 -12.46 -19.80
N SER A 116 -6.39 -11.59 -18.89
CA SER A 116 -6.04 -10.18 -19.14
C SER A 116 -4.66 -10.04 -19.83
N THR A 117 -4.59 -10.48 -21.09
CA THR A 117 -3.38 -10.48 -21.92
C THR A 117 -2.93 -9.07 -22.27
N GLY A 118 -3.85 -8.17 -22.62
CA GLY A 118 -3.53 -6.78 -22.97
C GLY A 118 -2.92 -5.98 -21.80
N LEU A 119 -3.47 -6.14 -20.59
CA LEU A 119 -2.93 -5.50 -19.38
C LEU A 119 -1.54 -6.04 -19.04
N SER A 120 -1.33 -7.35 -19.20
CA SER A 120 -0.02 -7.95 -18.95
C SER A 120 1.03 -7.49 -19.96
N ALA A 121 0.64 -7.26 -21.21
CA ALA A 121 1.54 -6.75 -22.25
C ALA A 121 1.98 -5.30 -21.98
N ILE A 122 1.06 -4.40 -21.59
CA ILE A 122 1.44 -3.02 -21.30
C ILE A 122 2.29 -2.93 -20.02
N LEU A 123 2.00 -3.74 -19.00
CA LEU A 123 2.76 -3.77 -17.75
C LEU A 123 4.18 -4.32 -17.93
N ALA A 124 4.45 -5.08 -19.00
CA ALA A 124 5.81 -5.49 -19.35
C ALA A 124 6.71 -4.29 -19.73
N ASN A 125 6.12 -3.19 -20.18
CA ASN A 125 6.82 -1.92 -20.45
C ASN A 125 6.96 -1.04 -19.19
N GLY A 126 6.55 -1.55 -18.02
CA GLY A 126 6.62 -0.86 -16.74
C GLY A 126 5.27 -0.29 -16.28
N GLN A 127 5.16 -0.08 -14.96
CA GLN A 127 3.92 0.40 -14.33
C GLN A 127 3.51 1.79 -14.84
N SER A 128 4.49 2.68 -15.06
CA SER A 128 4.24 4.02 -15.59
C SER A 128 3.65 3.99 -17.00
N ALA A 129 4.06 3.03 -17.84
CA ALA A 129 3.54 2.90 -19.20
C ALA A 129 2.04 2.60 -19.21
N ALA A 130 1.58 1.72 -18.30
CA ALA A 130 0.15 1.44 -18.12
C ALA A 130 -0.63 2.69 -17.67
N ILE A 131 -0.07 3.49 -16.75
CA ILE A 131 -0.71 4.74 -16.29
C ILE A 131 -0.85 5.72 -17.46
N TYR A 132 0.20 5.91 -18.26
CA TYR A 132 0.14 6.79 -19.43
C TYR A 132 -0.87 6.32 -20.48
N ASP A 133 -0.90 5.02 -20.76
CA ASP A 133 -1.80 4.42 -21.74
C ASP A 133 -3.28 4.56 -21.30
N VAL A 134 -3.59 4.25 -20.03
CA VAL A 134 -4.94 4.44 -19.47
C VAL A 134 -5.38 5.90 -19.56
N CYS A 135 -4.52 6.85 -19.16
CA CYS A 135 -4.85 8.27 -19.22
C CYS A 135 -5.03 8.77 -20.65
N SER A 136 -4.22 8.29 -21.60
CA SER A 136 -4.37 8.64 -23.02
C SER A 136 -5.67 8.10 -23.60
N LYS A 137 -6.04 6.88 -23.25
CA LYS A 137 -7.23 6.19 -23.75
C LYS A 137 -8.54 6.71 -23.17
N THR A 138 -8.49 7.26 -21.96
CA THR A 138 -9.69 7.78 -21.27
C THR A 138 -9.89 9.29 -21.46
N MET A 139 -8.80 10.06 -21.52
CA MET A 139 -8.84 11.53 -21.48
C MET A 139 -8.07 12.22 -22.62
N GLY A 140 -7.47 11.45 -23.55
CA GLY A 140 -6.68 12.00 -24.64
C GLY A 140 -5.44 12.78 -24.17
N GLY A 141 -5.08 13.83 -24.91
CA GLY A 141 -3.86 14.62 -24.64
C GLY A 141 -3.81 15.28 -23.26
N VAL A 142 -4.97 15.66 -22.69
CA VAL A 142 -5.06 16.22 -21.33
C VAL A 142 -4.69 15.16 -20.29
N GLY A 143 -5.14 13.91 -20.49
CA GLY A 143 -4.79 12.79 -19.63
C GLY A 143 -3.29 12.52 -19.58
N VAL A 144 -2.62 12.58 -20.74
CA VAL A 144 -1.16 12.38 -20.82
C VAL A 144 -0.41 13.45 -20.02
N ALA A 145 -0.79 14.72 -20.16
CA ALA A 145 -0.17 15.81 -19.41
C ALA A 145 -0.34 15.64 -17.88
N LEU A 146 -1.54 15.26 -17.42
CA LEU A 146 -1.79 14.99 -16.00
C LEU A 146 -1.05 13.75 -15.50
N ALA A 147 -0.99 12.69 -16.30
CA ALA A 147 -0.23 11.49 -15.99
C ALA A 147 1.27 11.79 -15.83
N MET A 148 1.84 12.63 -16.70
CA MET A 148 3.26 13.02 -16.60
C MET A 148 3.54 13.73 -15.28
N ILE A 149 2.69 14.68 -14.91
CA ILE A 149 2.82 15.39 -13.64
C ILE A 149 2.66 14.39 -12.48
N GLY A 150 1.63 13.55 -12.49
CA GLY A 150 1.35 12.59 -11.42
C GLY A 150 2.46 11.55 -11.22
N VAL A 151 2.91 10.91 -12.31
CA VAL A 151 3.94 9.86 -12.30
C VAL A 151 5.29 10.39 -11.85
N ILE A 152 5.64 11.64 -12.20
CA ILE A 152 6.92 12.23 -11.79
C ILE A 152 6.86 12.74 -10.35
N VAL A 153 5.77 13.41 -9.99
CA VAL A 153 5.67 14.11 -8.72
C VAL A 153 5.43 13.16 -7.56
N CYS A 154 4.59 12.14 -7.73
CA CYS A 154 4.23 11.22 -6.65
C CYS A 154 5.46 10.53 -6.02
N PRO A 155 6.41 9.97 -6.79
CA PRO A 155 7.67 9.45 -6.23
C PRO A 155 8.51 10.50 -5.50
N ILE A 156 8.50 11.77 -5.95
CA ILE A 156 9.26 12.85 -5.30
C ILE A 156 8.65 13.19 -3.94
N THR A 157 7.32 13.34 -3.85
CA THR A 157 6.64 13.70 -2.60
C THR A 157 6.64 12.56 -1.60
N SER A 158 6.34 11.34 -2.04
CA SER A 158 6.39 10.14 -1.23
C SER A 158 7.82 9.79 -0.83
N GLY A 159 8.78 10.00 -1.73
CA GLY A 159 10.22 9.82 -1.48
C GLY A 159 10.74 10.76 -0.40
N ASP A 160 10.48 12.07 -0.50
CA ASP A 160 10.84 13.04 0.55
C ASP A 160 10.27 12.63 1.92
N THR A 161 8.99 12.24 1.94
CA THR A 161 8.33 11.80 3.16
C THR A 161 8.93 10.51 3.72
N ALA A 162 9.30 9.55 2.85
CA ALA A 162 9.95 8.30 3.22
C ALA A 162 11.34 8.54 3.82
N PHE A 163 12.20 9.31 3.15
CA PHE A 163 13.54 9.66 3.66
C PHE A 163 13.47 10.42 4.98
N ARG A 164 12.49 11.33 5.11
CA ARG A 164 12.27 12.06 6.37
C ARG A 164 11.82 11.14 7.49
N SER A 165 10.88 10.23 7.23
CA SER A 165 10.42 9.25 8.22
C SER A 165 11.56 8.32 8.63
N ALA A 166 12.26 7.71 7.68
CA ALA A 166 13.40 6.83 7.95
C ALA A 166 14.50 7.52 8.75
N ARG A 167 14.85 8.78 8.43
CA ARG A 167 15.80 9.56 9.23
C ARG A 167 15.34 9.73 10.68
N LEU A 168 14.08 10.06 10.90
CA LEU A 168 13.54 10.26 12.25
C LEU A 168 13.47 8.94 13.02
N THR A 169 13.12 7.84 12.36
CA THR A 169 13.18 6.51 12.96
C THR A 169 14.60 6.15 13.41
N LEU A 170 15.61 6.37 12.55
CA LEU A 170 17.02 6.16 12.92
C LEU A 170 17.44 7.08 14.07
N ALA A 171 17.03 8.35 14.03
CA ALA A 171 17.31 9.30 15.09
C ALA A 171 16.73 8.86 16.43
N ASP A 172 15.49 8.35 16.44
CA ASP A 172 14.82 7.85 17.64
C ASP A 172 15.48 6.56 18.16
N TRP A 173 15.91 5.64 17.27
CA TRP A 173 16.61 4.41 17.65
C TRP A 173 17.99 4.66 18.26
N PHE A 174 18.75 5.62 17.71
CA PHE A 174 20.09 5.95 18.17
C PHE A 174 20.13 7.11 19.17
N GLY A 175 18.99 7.69 19.55
CA GLY A 175 18.91 8.83 20.46
C GLY A 175 19.59 10.10 19.93
N ILE A 176 19.64 10.29 18.61
CA ILE A 176 20.36 11.41 17.97
C ILE A 176 19.43 12.60 17.82
N ASP A 177 19.61 13.62 18.66
CA ASP A 177 18.89 14.89 18.55
C ASP A 177 19.02 15.53 17.15
N GLN A 178 17.88 15.76 16.52
CA GLN A 178 17.74 16.35 15.18
C GLN A 178 17.60 17.89 15.21
N GLY A 179 17.92 18.57 16.32
CA GLY A 179 17.90 20.03 16.39
C GLY A 179 18.92 20.70 15.46
N LYS A 180 20.17 20.23 15.48
CA LYS A 180 21.29 20.80 14.70
C LYS A 180 21.35 20.25 13.28
N PHE A 181 21.63 21.14 12.31
CA PHE A 181 21.74 20.78 10.89
C PHE A 181 22.82 19.71 10.63
N THR A 182 23.98 19.79 11.29
CA THR A 182 25.05 18.79 11.16
C THR A 182 24.59 17.38 11.53
N LYS A 183 23.83 17.23 12.62
CA LYS A 183 23.30 15.92 13.06
C LYS A 183 22.25 15.37 12.10
N ARG A 184 21.49 16.26 11.44
CA ARG A 184 20.58 15.86 10.36
C ARG A 184 21.34 15.32 9.16
N LEU A 185 22.41 16.00 8.73
CA LEU A 185 23.22 15.59 7.58
C LEU A 185 23.90 14.24 7.79
N ILE A 186 24.40 13.97 9.00
CA ILE A 186 25.06 12.69 9.36
C ILE A 186 24.12 11.50 9.10
N LEU A 187 22.81 11.64 9.30
CA LEU A 187 21.84 10.59 8.98
C LEU A 187 21.30 10.69 7.55
N CYS A 188 21.08 11.90 7.04
CA CYS A 188 20.56 12.12 5.69
C CYS A 188 21.49 11.60 4.60
N VAL A 189 22.79 11.91 4.67
CA VAL A 189 23.74 11.60 3.58
C VAL A 189 23.89 10.08 3.39
N PRO A 190 24.13 9.27 4.44
CA PRO A 190 24.18 7.81 4.29
C PRO A 190 22.84 7.24 3.81
N LEU A 191 21.72 7.75 4.30
CA LEU A 191 20.40 7.27 3.90
C LEU A 191 20.13 7.54 2.42
N LEU A 192 20.49 8.74 1.92
CA LEU A 192 20.40 9.08 0.49
C LEU A 192 21.36 8.24 -0.35
N ALA A 193 22.56 7.94 0.15
CA ALA A 193 23.50 7.06 -0.55
C ALA A 193 22.96 5.63 -0.70
N VAL A 194 22.36 5.08 0.37
CA VAL A 194 21.65 3.78 0.31
C VAL A 194 20.47 3.87 -0.67
N GLY A 195 19.70 4.95 -0.62
CA GLY A 195 18.60 5.19 -1.55
C GLY A 195 19.05 5.25 -3.02
N ALA A 196 20.16 5.91 -3.30
CA ALA A 196 20.76 5.99 -4.63
C ALA A 196 21.21 4.61 -5.11
N PHE A 197 21.82 3.81 -4.24
CA PHE A 197 22.20 2.42 -4.57
C PHE A 197 20.96 1.55 -4.87
N VAL A 198 19.97 1.58 -3.99
CA VAL A 198 18.71 0.83 -4.17
C VAL A 198 18.00 1.26 -5.45
N GLY A 199 18.04 2.54 -5.81
CA GLY A 199 17.45 3.07 -7.04
C GLY A 199 18.03 2.51 -8.34
N HIS A 200 19.21 1.86 -8.30
CA HIS A 200 19.79 1.17 -9.46
C HIS A 200 19.43 -0.32 -9.53
N LEU A 201 18.72 -0.85 -8.53
CA LEU A 201 18.22 -2.23 -8.56
C LEU A 201 16.99 -2.32 -9.47
N ASP A 202 16.67 -3.54 -9.90
CA ASP A 202 15.49 -3.81 -10.70
C ASP A 202 14.22 -3.35 -9.98
N TYR A 203 13.49 -2.43 -10.60
CA TYR A 203 12.27 -1.86 -10.04
C TYR A 203 11.24 -2.93 -9.63
N THR A 204 11.10 -4.00 -10.41
CA THR A 204 10.18 -5.10 -10.13
C THR A 204 10.55 -5.81 -8.84
N ILE A 205 11.85 -5.99 -8.59
CA ILE A 205 12.36 -6.59 -7.36
C ILE A 205 12.08 -5.64 -6.19
N ILE A 206 12.46 -4.37 -6.31
CA ILE A 206 12.23 -3.36 -5.26
C ILE A 206 10.74 -3.28 -4.90
N TRP A 207 9.86 -3.22 -5.91
CA TRP A 207 8.42 -3.11 -5.72
C TRP A 207 7.84 -4.31 -4.97
N ARG A 208 8.29 -5.54 -5.28
CA ARG A 208 7.86 -6.75 -4.57
C ARG A 208 8.25 -6.72 -3.09
N TYR A 209 9.50 -6.39 -2.79
CA TYR A 209 9.97 -6.25 -1.41
C TYR A 209 9.25 -5.13 -0.66
N PHE A 210 9.04 -3.98 -1.31
CA PHE A 210 8.24 -2.88 -0.76
C PHE A 210 6.81 -3.34 -0.42
N SER A 211 6.11 -3.95 -1.36
CA SER A 211 4.74 -4.42 -1.18
C SER A 211 4.61 -5.42 -0.03
N TRP A 212 5.51 -6.40 0.05
CA TRP A 212 5.50 -7.38 1.13
C TRP A 212 5.88 -6.79 2.49
N THR A 213 6.95 -5.98 2.57
CA THR A 213 7.35 -5.32 3.83
C THR A 213 6.24 -4.40 4.32
N ASN A 214 5.57 -3.68 3.42
CA ASN A 214 4.46 -2.79 3.72
C ASN A 214 3.32 -3.54 4.40
N GLN A 215 2.92 -4.70 3.87
CA GLN A 215 1.84 -5.50 4.46
C GLN A 215 2.23 -6.21 5.75
N THR A 216 3.48 -6.65 5.85
CA THR A 216 4.02 -7.20 7.10
C THR A 216 4.03 -6.14 8.20
N LEU A 217 4.41 -4.91 7.87
CA LEU A 217 4.36 -3.79 8.80
C LEU A 217 2.93 -3.43 9.18
N ALA A 218 2.00 -3.39 8.22
CA ALA A 218 0.57 -3.16 8.48
C ALA A 218 0.02 -4.18 9.50
N MET A 219 0.34 -5.47 9.32
CA MET A 219 -0.01 -6.55 10.25
C MET A 219 0.53 -6.28 11.67
N ILE A 220 1.81 -5.94 11.81
CA ILE A 220 2.43 -5.68 13.13
C ILE A 220 1.78 -4.48 13.81
N VAL A 221 1.53 -3.41 13.05
CA VAL A 221 0.90 -2.19 13.56
C VAL A 221 -0.55 -2.46 13.97
N LEU A 222 -1.31 -3.26 13.21
CA LEU A 222 -2.66 -3.66 13.59
C LEU A 222 -2.66 -4.42 14.92
N TRP A 223 -1.77 -5.41 15.11
CA TRP A 223 -1.64 -6.11 16.39
C TRP A 223 -1.29 -5.17 17.55
N THR A 224 -0.37 -4.23 17.30
CA THR A 224 -0.01 -3.20 18.27
C THR A 224 -1.21 -2.32 18.63
N ALA A 225 -1.98 -1.89 17.63
CA ALA A 225 -3.19 -1.11 17.81
C ALA A 225 -4.29 -1.91 18.54
N SER A 226 -4.43 -3.21 18.28
CA SER A 226 -5.35 -4.09 19.03
C SER A 226 -5.02 -4.14 20.50
N MET A 227 -3.74 -4.28 20.84
CA MET A 227 -3.31 -4.30 22.24
C MET A 227 -3.48 -2.93 22.91
N PHE A 228 -3.23 -1.85 22.18
CA PHE A 228 -3.52 -0.49 22.65
C PHE A 228 -5.01 -0.30 22.95
N LEU A 229 -5.90 -0.62 22.00
CA LEU A 229 -7.35 -0.51 22.21
C LEU A 229 -7.84 -1.38 23.37
N PHE A 230 -7.28 -2.58 23.52
CA PHE A 230 -7.58 -3.45 24.66
C PHE A 230 -7.22 -2.79 26.00
N LYS A 231 -6.00 -2.24 26.12
CA LYS A 231 -5.56 -1.52 27.34
C LYS A 231 -6.41 -0.30 27.65
N GLU A 232 -6.82 0.42 26.61
CA GLU A 232 -7.73 1.57 26.71
C GLU A 232 -9.20 1.18 26.95
N LYS A 233 -9.50 -0.11 27.14
CA LYS A 233 -10.87 -0.66 27.32
C LYS A 233 -11.82 -0.30 26.18
N LYS A 234 -11.29 -0.13 24.97
CA LYS A 234 -12.04 0.13 23.74
C LYS A 234 -12.23 -1.16 22.94
N ASN A 235 -13.10 -1.11 21.93
CA ASN A 235 -13.36 -2.25 21.06
C ASN A 235 -12.11 -2.61 20.22
N TYR A 236 -11.31 -3.55 20.70
CA TYR A 236 -10.09 -4.01 20.01
C TYR A 236 -10.37 -4.91 18.79
N TRP A 237 -11.59 -5.45 18.65
CA TRP A 237 -11.94 -6.32 17.53
C TRP A 237 -11.82 -5.61 16.17
N ILE A 238 -12.03 -4.30 16.14
CA ILE A 238 -11.91 -3.48 14.93
C ILE A 238 -10.51 -3.56 14.30
N THR A 239 -9.46 -3.83 15.09
CA THR A 239 -8.10 -4.03 14.58
C THR A 239 -7.64 -5.48 14.68
N ALA A 240 -8.14 -6.26 15.65
CA ALA A 240 -7.69 -7.65 15.84
C ALA A 240 -8.15 -8.60 14.72
N VAL A 241 -9.37 -8.39 14.19
CA VAL A 241 -9.87 -9.18 13.05
C VAL A 241 -9.05 -8.90 11.79
N PRO A 242 -8.86 -7.62 11.37
CA PRO A 242 -7.93 -7.30 10.29
C PRO A 242 -6.50 -7.78 10.54
N ALA A 243 -5.98 -7.69 11.77
CA ALA A 243 -4.63 -8.16 12.11
C ALA A 243 -4.48 -9.66 11.84
N THR A 244 -5.46 -10.46 12.26
CA THR A 244 -5.46 -11.91 12.04
C THR A 244 -5.52 -12.23 10.55
N PHE A 245 -6.40 -11.55 9.80
CA PHE A 245 -6.50 -11.69 8.36
C PHE A 245 -5.18 -11.33 7.65
N MET A 246 -4.60 -10.18 7.98
CA MET A 246 -3.33 -9.74 7.42
C MET A 246 -2.16 -10.64 7.81
N SER A 247 -2.24 -11.31 8.97
CA SER A 247 -1.28 -12.35 9.34
C SER A 247 -1.35 -13.53 8.38
N ALA A 248 -2.54 -13.98 8.01
CA ALA A 248 -2.69 -15.06 7.05
C ALA A 248 -2.17 -14.65 5.67
N VAL A 249 -2.48 -13.42 5.22
CA VAL A 249 -2.02 -12.87 3.93
C VAL A 249 -0.50 -12.78 3.86
N SER A 250 0.12 -12.08 4.82
CA SER A 250 1.57 -11.82 4.81
C SER A 250 2.37 -13.10 4.96
N MET A 251 1.91 -14.03 5.81
CA MET A 251 2.58 -15.32 5.97
C MET A 251 2.37 -16.23 4.77
N THR A 252 1.17 -16.26 4.19
CA THR A 252 0.95 -17.01 2.94
C THR A 252 1.91 -16.52 1.85
N TYR A 253 2.02 -15.20 1.67
CA TYR A 253 2.94 -14.66 0.66
C TYR A 253 4.40 -15.02 0.95
N PHE A 254 4.85 -14.90 2.20
CA PHE A 254 6.22 -15.24 2.58
C PHE A 254 6.58 -16.71 2.29
N PHE A 255 5.64 -17.64 2.48
CA PHE A 255 5.86 -19.04 2.16
C PHE A 255 5.72 -19.33 0.65
N TYR A 256 4.89 -18.59 -0.06
CA TYR A 256 4.61 -18.80 -1.48
C TYR A 256 5.65 -18.15 -2.42
N ALA A 257 6.05 -16.91 -2.16
CA ALA A 257 6.78 -16.06 -3.10
C ALA A 257 8.19 -16.60 -3.40
N LYS A 258 8.65 -16.40 -4.64
CA LYS A 258 9.94 -16.93 -5.14
C LYS A 258 11.13 -16.25 -4.47
N GLU A 259 10.98 -14.98 -4.14
CA GLU A 259 11.92 -14.14 -3.41
C GLU A 259 11.99 -14.46 -1.91
N CYS A 260 11.07 -15.28 -1.40
CA CYS A 260 11.03 -15.71 -0.01
C CYS A 260 11.34 -17.22 0.08
N LEU A 261 10.40 -18.05 0.56
CA LEU A 261 10.65 -19.48 0.77
C LEU A 261 10.30 -20.38 -0.44
N ASN A 262 9.51 -19.89 -1.40
CA ASN A 262 9.16 -20.60 -2.63
C ASN A 262 8.57 -22.02 -2.43
N LEU A 263 7.69 -22.21 -1.43
CA LEU A 263 7.15 -23.52 -1.00
C LEU A 263 5.81 -23.89 -1.70
N GLY A 264 5.35 -23.08 -2.66
CA GLY A 264 4.11 -23.30 -3.40
C GLY A 264 2.83 -23.14 -2.58
N THR A 265 1.67 -23.09 -3.24
CA THR A 265 0.37 -22.79 -2.59
C THR A 265 -0.12 -23.89 -1.65
N LYS A 266 0.18 -25.16 -1.95
CA LYS A 266 -0.21 -26.32 -1.13
C LYS A 266 0.34 -26.25 0.30
N VAL A 267 1.52 -25.65 0.48
CA VAL A 267 2.15 -25.45 1.79
C VAL A 267 1.84 -24.05 2.31
N ALA A 268 1.92 -23.03 1.47
CA ALA A 268 1.79 -21.63 1.90
C ALA A 268 0.41 -21.32 2.51
N TYR A 269 -0.67 -21.85 1.95
CA TYR A 269 -2.03 -21.61 2.45
C TYR A 269 -2.28 -22.16 3.86
N PRO A 270 -2.09 -23.46 4.14
CA PRO A 270 -2.30 -23.97 5.49
C PRO A 270 -1.35 -23.33 6.50
N VAL A 271 -0.08 -23.11 6.14
CA VAL A 271 0.89 -22.48 7.04
C VAL A 271 0.48 -21.04 7.37
N GLY A 272 0.06 -20.24 6.37
CA GLY A 272 -0.42 -18.89 6.61
C GLY A 272 -1.59 -18.83 7.59
N ILE A 273 -2.56 -19.74 7.43
CA ILE A 273 -3.73 -19.85 8.33
C ILE A 273 -3.31 -20.25 9.75
N ILE A 274 -2.44 -21.26 9.87
CA ILE A 274 -1.96 -21.75 11.17
C ILE A 274 -1.22 -20.62 11.91
N ILE A 275 -0.32 -19.90 11.25
CA ILE A 275 0.43 -18.82 11.88
C ILE A 275 -0.50 -17.67 12.28
N ALA A 276 -1.50 -17.34 11.46
CA ALA A 276 -2.51 -16.35 11.83
C ALA A 276 -3.29 -16.75 13.09
N ALA A 277 -3.70 -18.02 13.20
CA ALA A 277 -4.37 -18.55 14.39
C ALA A 277 -3.45 -18.53 15.62
N VAL A 278 -2.15 -18.83 15.46
CA VAL A 278 -1.15 -18.73 16.52
C VAL A 278 -1.01 -17.29 17.00
N PHE A 279 -0.88 -16.31 16.10
CA PHE A 279 -0.79 -14.89 16.47
C PHE A 279 -2.03 -14.41 17.20
N PHE A 280 -3.22 -14.79 16.73
CA PHE A 280 -4.47 -14.52 17.43
C PHE A 280 -4.51 -15.18 18.81
N GLY A 281 -4.07 -16.44 18.94
CA GLY A 281 -3.96 -17.13 20.23
C GLY A 281 -3.02 -16.43 21.20
N ILE A 282 -1.85 -15.97 20.72
CA ILE A 282 -0.88 -15.19 21.51
C ILE A 282 -1.52 -13.88 22.00
N PHE A 283 -2.22 -13.17 21.11
CA PHE A 283 -2.94 -11.95 21.48
C PHE A 283 -3.99 -12.22 22.57
N MET A 284 -4.85 -13.22 22.40
CA MET A 284 -5.88 -13.59 23.38
C MET A 284 -5.30 -14.05 24.72
N TYR A 285 -4.16 -14.73 24.70
CA TYR A 285 -3.44 -15.08 25.93
C TYR A 285 -2.88 -13.83 26.63
N ALA A 286 -2.26 -12.93 25.88
CA ALA A 286 -1.69 -11.69 26.42
C ALA A 286 -2.76 -10.78 27.04
N THR A 287 -3.93 -10.63 26.39
CA THR A 287 -5.05 -9.86 26.93
C THR A 287 -5.58 -10.45 28.24
N ARG A 288 -5.79 -11.78 28.30
CA ARG A 288 -6.22 -12.48 29.53
C ARG A 288 -5.23 -12.31 30.68
N LYS A 289 -3.92 -12.39 30.39
CA LYS A 289 -2.87 -12.21 31.41
C LYS A 289 -2.92 -10.80 32.00
N GLN A 290 -3.13 -9.77 31.18
CA GLN A 290 -3.23 -8.39 31.67
C GLN A 290 -4.50 -8.15 32.49
N THR A 291 -5.65 -8.73 32.11
CA THR A 291 -6.86 -8.66 32.95
C THR A 291 -6.64 -9.28 34.32
N LYS A 292 -5.94 -10.44 34.40
CA LYS A 292 -5.62 -11.09 35.68
C LYS A 292 -4.65 -10.30 36.55
N ALA A 293 -3.75 -9.51 35.97
CA ALA A 293 -2.79 -8.69 36.72
C ALA A 293 -3.40 -7.37 37.24
N ALA A 294 -4.55 -6.96 36.71
CA ALA A 294 -5.26 -5.74 37.09
C ALA A 294 -6.36 -5.96 38.16
N ASN A 295 -6.66 -7.23 38.48
CA ASN A 295 -7.60 -7.66 39.52
C ASN A 295 -6.81 -8.20 40.71
#